data_AF-A0A194VFW9-F1
#
_entry.id   AF-A0A194VFW9-F1
#
_cell.length_a   1.000
_cell.length_b   1.000
_cell.length_c   1.000
_cell.angle_alpha   90.00
_cell.angle_beta   90.00
_cell.angle_gamma   90.00
#
_symmetry.space_group_name_H-M   'P 1'
#
loop_
_entity.id
_entity.type
_entity.pdbx_description
1 polymer ?
#
loop_
_entity_poly.entity_id
_entity_poly.type
_entity_poly.pdbx_seq_one_letter_code
_entity_poly.pdbx_strand_id
1 'polypeptide(L)'
;MITHSDELQQAKFHVPARGTPNINELSHLEDAASRIHQKLLELREEYDEKIRTCATVIDGMALAAQLEWNKIGRNDTKTNLEISKSSLDIAEATKRDGQRMRSIAVLTMFFLPATFVATVFSMTFFNWTPGQGEEVLSPYIWVYVVGTAIFTGLTMGLWYIYSRRHEEGSDANGVPQKLGKE
;
A
#
# COMPACT_ATOMS: atom_id res chain seq x y z
N MET A 1 -33.93 1.05 -28.91
CA MET A 1 -34.38 -0.30 -29.34
C MET A 1 -35.87 -0.54 -29.04
N ILE A 2 -36.70 0.51 -28.97
CA ILE A 2 -38.15 0.41 -28.66
C ILE A 2 -39.00 0.97 -29.82
N THR A 3 -38.40 1.71 -30.76
CA THR A 3 -39.10 2.34 -31.90
C THR A 3 -39.55 1.36 -32.99
N HIS A 4 -39.12 0.09 -32.96
CA HIS A 4 -39.48 -0.91 -33.97
C HIS A 4 -40.65 -1.85 -33.57
N SER A 5 -41.18 -1.76 -32.34
CA SER A 5 -42.31 -2.62 -31.94
C SER A 5 -43.67 -2.14 -32.47
N ASP A 6 -43.82 -0.84 -32.73
CA ASP A 6 -45.11 -0.27 -33.14
C ASP A 6 -45.44 -0.49 -34.63
N GLU A 7 -44.42 -0.69 -35.47
CA GLU A 7 -44.58 -1.02 -36.90
C GLU A 7 -45.18 -2.43 -37.12
N LEU A 8 -44.97 -3.36 -36.17
CA LEU A 8 -45.46 -4.73 -36.28
C LEU A 8 -46.94 -4.89 -35.89
N GLN A 9 -47.54 -3.90 -35.23
CA GLN A 9 -48.97 -3.90 -34.88
C GLN A 9 -49.86 -3.47 -36.06
N GLN A 10 -49.34 -2.75 -37.06
CA GLN A 10 -50.10 -2.32 -38.25
C GLN A 10 -50.01 -3.28 -39.44
N ALA A 11 -49.19 -4.33 -39.36
CA ALA A 11 -49.21 -5.44 -40.31
C ALA A 11 -50.46 -6.29 -40.06
N LYS A 12 -51.61 -5.78 -40.52
CA LYS A 12 -52.92 -6.42 -40.48
C LYS A 12 -52.82 -7.71 -41.30
N PHE A 13 -52.50 -8.82 -40.63
CA PHE A 13 -52.36 -10.14 -41.25
C PHE A 13 -53.72 -10.54 -41.81
N HIS A 14 -53.91 -10.30 -43.11
CA HIS A 14 -55.11 -10.72 -43.82
C HIS A 14 -55.00 -12.21 -44.05
N VAL A 15 -55.59 -13.01 -43.14
CA VAL A 15 -55.81 -14.43 -43.38
C VAL A 15 -56.94 -14.51 -44.41
N PRO A 16 -56.68 -14.95 -45.65
CA PRO A 16 -57.72 -15.01 -46.67
C PRO A 16 -58.84 -15.94 -46.21
N ALA A 17 -60.10 -15.50 -46.40
CA ALA A 17 -61.26 -16.31 -46.08
C ALA A 17 -61.17 -17.65 -46.82
N ARG A 18 -61.24 -18.74 -46.05
CA ARG A 18 -61.10 -20.14 -46.48
C ARG A 18 -62.16 -20.49 -47.53
N GLY A 19 -61.87 -20.24 -48.80
CA GLY A 19 -62.46 -21.02 -49.89
C GLY A 19 -62.01 -22.47 -49.74
N THR A 20 -62.87 -23.44 -50.06
CA THR A 20 -62.50 -24.87 -50.04
C THR A 20 -61.22 -25.05 -50.87
N PRO A 21 -60.08 -25.36 -50.23
CA PRO A 21 -58.81 -25.43 -50.94
C PRO A 21 -58.89 -26.56 -51.95
N ASN A 22 -58.39 -26.30 -53.15
CA ASN A 22 -58.17 -27.36 -54.12
C ASN A 22 -57.21 -28.38 -53.48
N ILE A 23 -57.45 -29.67 -53.70
CA ILE A 23 -56.73 -30.79 -53.06
C ILE A 23 -55.20 -30.64 -53.23
N ASN A 24 -54.77 -30.05 -54.35
CA ASN A 24 -53.38 -29.76 -54.67
C ASN A 24 -52.76 -28.66 -53.78
N GLU A 25 -53.50 -27.62 -53.40
CA GLU A 25 -53.02 -26.54 -52.51
C GLU A 25 -52.82 -27.06 -51.08
N LEU A 26 -53.71 -27.93 -50.61
CA LEU A 26 -53.62 -28.54 -49.29
C LEU A 26 -52.39 -29.44 -49.17
N SER A 27 -52.10 -30.23 -50.22
CA SER A 27 -50.88 -31.04 -50.25
C SER A 27 -49.61 -30.18 -50.21
N HIS A 28 -49.56 -29.05 -50.92
CA HIS A 28 -48.38 -28.16 -50.90
C HIS A 28 -48.16 -27.49 -49.53
N LEU A 29 -49.24 -27.19 -48.80
CA LEU A 29 -49.16 -26.62 -47.45
C LEU A 29 -48.66 -27.63 -46.42
N GLU A 30 -49.09 -28.89 -46.49
CA GLU A 30 -48.61 -29.97 -45.62
C GLU A 30 -47.12 -30.26 -45.86
N ASP A 31 -46.72 -30.19 -47.12
CA ASP A 31 -45.35 -30.36 -47.58
C ASP A 31 -44.45 -29.16 -47.16
N ALA A 32 -45.01 -27.95 -47.12
CA ALA A 32 -44.32 -26.78 -46.54
C ALA A 32 -44.22 -26.86 -45.01
N ALA A 33 -45.28 -27.31 -44.32
CA ALA A 33 -45.30 -27.45 -42.86
C ALA A 33 -44.30 -28.52 -42.38
N SER A 34 -44.22 -29.66 -43.07
CA SER A 34 -43.26 -30.72 -42.75
C SER A 34 -41.81 -30.26 -42.94
N ARG A 35 -41.51 -29.54 -44.03
CA ARG A 35 -40.19 -28.94 -44.27
C ARG A 35 -39.77 -27.96 -43.19
N ILE A 36 -40.69 -27.08 -42.76
CA ILE A 36 -40.42 -26.13 -41.66
C ILE A 36 -40.14 -26.88 -40.36
N HIS A 37 -40.94 -27.89 -40.04
CA HIS A 37 -40.76 -28.67 -38.81
C HIS A 37 -39.41 -29.38 -38.79
N GLN A 38 -39.02 -29.98 -39.92
CA GLN A 38 -37.72 -30.63 -40.07
C GLN A 38 -36.57 -29.65 -39.87
N LYS A 39 -36.66 -28.45 -40.44
CA LYS A 39 -35.64 -27.40 -40.26
C LYS A 39 -35.57 -26.87 -38.83
N LEU A 40 -36.69 -26.76 -38.12
CA LEU A 40 -36.71 -26.37 -36.70
C LEU A 40 -36.10 -27.44 -35.79
N LEU A 41 -36.32 -28.71 -36.09
CA LEU A 41 -35.69 -29.82 -35.36
C LEU A 41 -34.18 -29.83 -35.61
N GLU A 42 -33.74 -29.67 -36.86
CA GLU A 42 -32.33 -29.54 -37.22
C GLU A 42 -31.68 -28.35 -36.49
N LEU A 43 -32.32 -27.18 -36.49
CA LEU A 43 -31.83 -26.01 -35.76
C LEU A 43 -31.74 -26.29 -34.26
N ARG A 44 -32.75 -26.91 -33.66
CA ARG A 44 -32.76 -27.24 -32.24
C ARG A 44 -31.55 -28.10 -31.86
N GLU A 45 -31.32 -29.18 -32.60
CA GLU A 45 -30.19 -30.07 -32.35
C GLU A 45 -28.86 -29.33 -32.52
N GLU A 46 -28.72 -28.49 -33.55
CA GLU A 46 -27.53 -27.66 -33.76
C GLU A 46 -27.28 -26.68 -32.59
N TYR A 47 -28.33 -26.08 -32.03
CA TYR A 47 -28.23 -25.17 -30.89
C TYR A 47 -27.86 -25.91 -29.59
N ASP A 48 -28.43 -27.08 -29.33
CA ASP A 48 -28.09 -27.90 -28.17
C ASP A 48 -26.61 -28.34 -28.22
N GLU A 49 -26.10 -28.69 -29.40
CA GLU A 49 -24.69 -28.99 -29.60
C GLU A 49 -23.78 -27.77 -29.33
N LYS A 50 -24.17 -26.59 -29.81
CA LYS A 50 -23.43 -25.34 -29.53
C LYS A 50 -23.42 -24.99 -28.04
N ILE A 51 -24.53 -25.19 -27.34
CA ILE A 51 -24.62 -24.95 -25.89
C ILE A 51 -23.66 -25.88 -25.14
N ARG A 52 -23.63 -27.17 -25.49
CA ARG A 52 -22.72 -28.15 -24.88
C ARG A 52 -21.25 -27.82 -25.14
N THR A 53 -20.94 -27.40 -26.37
CA THR A 53 -19.59 -26.98 -26.74
C THR A 53 -19.16 -25.77 -25.92
N CYS A 54 -20.04 -24.77 -25.80
CA CYS A 54 -19.78 -23.58 -24.98
C CYS A 54 -19.54 -23.94 -23.51
N ALA A 55 -20.38 -24.80 -22.92
CA ALA A 55 -20.24 -25.26 -21.55
C ALA A 55 -18.88 -25.95 -21.31
N THR A 56 -18.47 -26.83 -22.23
CA THR A 56 -17.18 -27.53 -22.14
C THR A 56 -16.00 -26.57 -22.23
N VAL A 57 -16.08 -25.58 -23.14
CA VAL A 57 -15.03 -24.55 -23.28
C VAL A 57 -14.96 -23.67 -22.03
N ILE A 58 -16.10 -23.29 -21.45
CA ILE A 58 -16.15 -22.49 -20.20
C ILE A 58 -15.55 -23.27 -19.03
N ASP A 59 -15.89 -24.55 -18.86
CA ASP A 59 -15.33 -25.39 -17.80
C ASP A 59 -13.80 -25.53 -17.92
N GLY A 60 -13.30 -25.71 -19.16
CA GLY A 60 -11.87 -25.72 -19.45
C GLY A 60 -11.19 -24.38 -19.13
N MET A 61 -11.82 -23.27 -19.49
CA MET A 61 -11.33 -21.92 -19.19
C MET A 61 -11.30 -21.65 -17.68
N ALA A 62 -12.32 -22.06 -16.94
CA ALA A 62 -12.38 -21.90 -15.49
C ALA A 62 -11.25 -22.64 -14.78
N LEU A 63 -10.93 -23.86 -15.22
CA LEU A 63 -9.79 -24.61 -14.70
C LEU A 63 -8.46 -23.95 -15.04
N ALA A 64 -8.29 -23.47 -16.27
CA ALA A 64 -7.09 -22.73 -16.68
C ALA A 64 -6.88 -21.47 -15.84
N ALA A 65 -7.96 -20.69 -15.62
CA ALA A 65 -7.93 -19.51 -14.76
C ALA A 65 -7.49 -19.86 -13.33
N GLN A 66 -8.03 -20.93 -12.74
CA GLN A 66 -7.64 -21.38 -11.40
C GLN A 66 -6.14 -21.70 -11.27
N LEU A 67 -5.56 -22.35 -12.29
CA LEU A 67 -4.13 -22.65 -12.32
C LEU A 67 -3.28 -21.38 -12.43
N GLU A 68 -3.71 -20.42 -13.25
CA GLU A 68 -3.05 -19.12 -13.35
C GLU A 68 -3.12 -18.36 -12.02
N TRP A 69 -4.29 -18.31 -11.38
CA TRP A 69 -4.46 -17.69 -10.06
C TRP A 69 -3.57 -18.33 -9.00
N ASN A 70 -3.46 -19.67 -8.98
CA ASN A 70 -2.60 -20.37 -8.05
C ASN A 70 -1.11 -20.03 -8.28
N LYS A 71 -0.71 -19.87 -9.54
CA LYS A 71 0.65 -19.45 -9.91
C LYS A 71 0.93 -18.00 -9.49
N ILE A 72 -0.02 -17.09 -9.67
CA ILE A 72 0.07 -15.70 -9.21
C ILE A 72 0.24 -15.65 -7.69
N GLY A 73 -0.62 -16.35 -6.94
CA GLY A 73 -0.51 -16.40 -5.48
C GLY A 73 0.85 -16.93 -4.99
N ARG A 74 1.44 -17.91 -5.68
CA ARG A 74 2.80 -18.39 -5.36
C ARG A 74 3.87 -17.32 -5.62
N ASN A 75 3.76 -16.55 -6.69
CA ASN A 75 4.68 -15.44 -6.93
C ASN A 75 4.49 -14.33 -5.90
N ASP A 76 3.26 -14.00 -5.53
CA ASP A 76 2.95 -12.98 -4.53
C ASP A 76 3.54 -13.32 -3.15
N THR A 77 3.51 -14.59 -2.75
CA THR A 77 4.18 -15.01 -1.50
C THR A 77 5.70 -14.85 -1.58
N LYS A 78 6.32 -15.18 -2.72
CA LYS A 78 7.78 -15.01 -2.90
C LYS A 78 8.18 -13.53 -2.90
N THR A 79 7.46 -12.69 -3.63
CA THR A 79 7.74 -11.24 -3.64
C THR A 79 7.53 -10.65 -2.25
N ASN A 80 6.51 -11.08 -1.51
CA ASN A 80 6.29 -10.65 -0.12
C ASN A 80 7.43 -11.05 0.82
N LEU A 81 7.99 -12.26 0.66
CA LEU A 81 9.17 -12.71 1.41
C LEU A 81 10.41 -11.88 1.08
N GLU A 82 10.65 -11.58 -0.20
CA GLU A 82 11.74 -10.72 -0.63
C GLU A 82 11.61 -9.29 -0.09
N ILE A 83 10.39 -8.73 -0.10
CA ILE A 83 10.09 -7.42 0.48
C ILE A 83 10.37 -7.43 1.99
N SER A 84 9.98 -8.48 2.70
CA SER A 84 10.22 -8.61 4.14
C SER A 84 11.71 -8.73 4.47
N LYS A 85 12.48 -9.47 3.67
CA LYS A 85 13.94 -9.54 3.80
C LYS A 85 14.61 -8.19 3.53
N SER A 86 14.21 -7.50 2.46
CA SER A 86 14.70 -6.15 2.17
C SER A 86 14.37 -5.17 3.29
N SER A 87 13.16 -5.26 3.86
CA SER A 87 12.74 -4.43 4.99
C SER A 87 13.58 -4.68 6.24
N LEU A 88 13.99 -5.92 6.48
CA LEU A 88 14.94 -6.27 7.55
C LEU A 88 16.33 -5.65 7.31
N ASP A 89 16.87 -5.79 6.10
CA ASP A 89 18.17 -5.24 5.74
C ASP A 89 18.16 -3.70 5.86
N ILE A 90 17.07 -3.06 5.42
CA ILE A 90 16.85 -1.62 5.58
C ILE A 90 16.77 -1.26 7.07
N ALA A 91 15.99 -1.99 7.88
CA ALA A 91 15.90 -1.72 9.31
C ALA A 91 17.25 -1.84 10.02
N GLU A 92 18.08 -2.83 9.66
CA GLU A 92 19.45 -2.96 10.17
C GLU A 92 20.34 -1.78 9.73
N ALA A 93 20.26 -1.40 8.47
CA ALA A 93 20.98 -0.24 7.94
C ALA A 93 20.55 1.06 8.63
N THR A 94 19.25 1.27 8.84
CA THR A 94 18.67 2.41 9.56
C THR A 94 19.07 2.41 11.03
N LYS A 95 19.18 1.25 11.69
CA LYS A 95 19.70 1.16 13.06
C LYS A 95 21.14 1.68 13.14
N ARG A 96 21.98 1.29 12.17
CA ARG A 96 23.37 1.80 12.05
C ARG A 96 23.41 3.30 11.73
N ASP A 97 22.54 3.77 10.84
CA ASP A 97 22.46 5.19 10.49
C ASP A 97 21.96 6.05 11.67
N GLY A 98 21.01 5.53 12.46
CA GLY A 98 20.55 6.16 13.69
C GLY A 98 21.66 6.33 14.74
N GLN A 99 22.62 5.40 14.82
CA GLN A 99 23.81 5.59 15.67
C GLN A 99 24.68 6.73 15.17
N ARG A 100 24.86 6.88 13.85
CA ARG A 100 25.61 7.98 13.26
C ARG A 100 24.91 9.33 13.47
N MET A 101 23.58 9.36 13.38
CA MET A 101 22.78 10.57 13.64
C MET A 101 22.87 11.01 15.10
N ARG A 102 22.91 10.06 16.04
CA ARG A 102 23.09 10.33 17.47
C ARG A 102 24.42 11.00 17.77
N SER A 103 25.52 10.61 17.11
CA SER A 103 26.84 11.21 17.33
C SER A 103 26.86 12.72 17.03
N ILE A 104 26.23 13.14 15.93
CA ILE A 104 26.14 14.57 15.56
C ILE A 104 25.32 15.35 16.60
N ALA A 105 24.20 14.78 17.04
CA ALA A 105 23.34 15.40 18.05
C ALA A 105 24.03 15.53 19.42
N VAL A 106 24.85 14.55 19.81
CA VAL A 106 25.66 14.63 21.05
C VAL A 106 26.66 15.78 20.96
N LEU A 107 27.28 15.96 19.79
CA LEU A 107 28.23 17.05 19.56
C LEU A 107 27.53 18.40 19.72
N THR A 108 26.37 18.61 19.09
CA THR A 108 25.63 19.88 19.23
C THR A 108 25.13 20.11 20.65
N MET A 109 24.71 19.06 21.35
CA MET A 109 24.24 19.16 22.74
C MET A 109 25.35 19.59 23.70
N PHE A 110 26.61 19.25 23.43
CA PHE A 110 27.77 19.73 24.19
C PHE A 110 28.24 21.13 23.74
N PHE A 111 28.28 21.37 22.42
CA PHE A 111 28.77 22.64 21.87
C PHE A 111 27.85 23.82 22.20
N LEU A 112 26.53 23.62 22.26
CA LEU A 112 25.57 24.70 22.56
C LEU A 112 25.82 25.35 23.94
N PRO A 113 25.90 24.61 25.05
CA PRO A 113 26.21 25.19 26.36
C PRO A 113 27.66 25.66 26.46
N ALA A 114 28.62 24.94 25.89
CA ALA A 114 30.02 25.38 25.88
C ALA A 114 30.20 26.73 25.17
N THR A 115 29.50 26.93 24.04
CA THR A 115 29.54 28.17 23.26
C THR A 115 28.88 29.32 24.03
N PHE A 116 27.75 29.07 24.71
CA PHE A 116 27.09 30.06 25.57
C PHE A 116 28.00 30.53 26.71
N VAL A 117 28.73 29.60 27.33
CA VAL A 117 29.70 29.92 28.37
C VAL A 117 30.86 30.73 27.79
N ALA A 118 31.39 30.34 26.63
CA ALA A 118 32.46 31.09 25.96
C ALA A 118 32.05 32.53 25.61
N THR A 119 30.83 32.77 25.10
CA THR A 119 30.33 34.13 24.81
C THR A 119 30.11 34.95 26.07
N VAL A 120 29.54 34.36 27.13
CA VAL A 120 29.36 35.07 28.40
C VAL A 120 30.71 35.40 29.03
N PHE A 121 31.69 34.48 29.06
CA PHE A 121 33.06 34.79 29.49
C PHE A 121 33.67 35.90 28.63
N SER A 122 33.51 35.85 27.30
CA SER A 122 34.09 36.84 26.39
C SER A 122 33.52 38.26 26.58
N MET A 123 32.25 38.40 26.95
CA MET A 123 31.62 39.71 27.19
C MET A 123 31.78 40.19 28.64
N THR A 124 31.76 39.27 29.62
CA THR A 124 31.77 39.65 31.04
C THR A 124 33.17 39.79 31.63
N PHE A 125 34.17 39.03 31.16
CA PHE A 125 35.54 39.12 31.68
C PHE A 125 36.42 40.16 30.98
N PHE A 126 36.12 40.53 29.73
CA PHE A 126 36.89 41.56 29.01
C PHE A 126 36.24 42.95 29.15
N ASN A 127 36.29 43.54 30.36
CA ASN A 127 35.99 44.95 30.53
C ASN A 127 37.30 45.76 30.43
N TRP A 128 37.59 46.32 29.25
CA TRP A 128 38.80 47.11 28.94
C TRP A 128 38.71 48.59 29.35
N THR A 129 37.77 48.96 30.23
CA THR A 129 37.60 50.35 30.70
C THR A 129 37.86 50.45 32.21
N PRO A 130 39.12 50.66 32.64
CA PRO A 130 39.46 50.85 34.04
C PRO A 130 39.02 52.26 34.48
N GLY A 131 37.89 52.34 35.17
CA GLY A 131 37.58 53.48 36.05
C GLY A 131 38.33 53.29 37.37
N GLN A 132 39.26 54.19 37.66
CA GLN A 132 40.08 54.32 38.89
C GLN A 132 39.69 53.41 40.08
N GLY A 133 40.47 52.36 40.29
CA GLY A 133 40.76 51.85 41.65
C GLY A 133 39.90 50.72 42.21
N GLU A 134 38.92 50.17 41.49
CA GLU A 134 38.23 48.95 41.96
C GLU A 134 38.79 47.68 41.29
N GLU A 135 38.98 46.66 42.12
CA GLU A 135 39.54 45.36 41.74
C GLU A 135 38.75 44.73 40.58
N VAL A 136 39.46 44.46 39.50
CA VAL A 136 38.95 43.89 38.24
C VAL A 136 38.44 42.44 38.41
N LEU A 137 38.53 41.87 39.61
CA LEU A 137 37.99 40.55 39.95
C LEU A 137 36.87 40.69 40.98
N SER A 138 35.65 40.90 40.50
CA SER A 138 34.47 40.81 41.35
C SER A 138 34.39 39.41 41.99
N PRO A 139 34.19 39.29 43.32
CA PRO A 139 34.08 38.01 44.05
C PRO A 139 32.97 37.06 43.56
N TYR A 140 32.14 37.49 42.60
CA TYR A 140 31.07 36.71 41.98
C TYR A 140 31.52 35.70 40.91
N ILE A 141 32.82 35.61 40.60
CA ILE A 141 33.39 34.55 39.74
C ILE A 141 32.94 33.15 40.18
N TRP A 142 32.82 32.93 41.49
CA TRP A 142 32.41 31.63 42.02
C TRP A 142 30.98 31.25 41.60
N VAL A 143 30.05 32.20 41.55
CA VAL A 143 28.67 31.95 41.08
C VAL A 143 28.65 31.55 39.61
N TYR A 144 29.56 32.10 38.82
CA TYR A 144 29.70 31.76 37.41
C TYR A 144 30.38 30.40 37.19
N VAL A 145 31.43 30.08 37.96
CA VAL A 145 32.06 28.74 37.97
C VAL A 145 31.06 27.67 38.42
N VAL A 146 30.23 27.95 39.42
CA VAL A 146 29.18 27.03 39.87
C VAL A 146 28.07 26.91 38.82
N GLY A 147 27.63 28.01 38.21
CA GLY A 147 26.61 28.00 37.17
C GLY A 147 27.03 27.19 35.94
N THR A 148 28.27 27.36 35.50
CA THR A 148 28.85 26.58 34.40
C THR A 148 29.00 25.10 34.76
N ALA A 149 29.50 24.78 35.95
CA ALA A 149 29.60 23.40 36.43
C ALA A 149 28.24 22.69 36.52
N ILE A 150 27.19 23.40 36.96
CA ILE A 150 25.81 22.88 36.98
C ILE A 150 25.31 22.66 35.55
N PHE A 151 25.58 23.59 34.62
CA PHE A 151 25.14 23.45 33.24
C PHE A 151 25.83 22.25 32.56
N THR A 152 27.14 22.08 32.75
CA THR A 152 27.90 20.91 32.28
C THR A 152 27.39 19.62 32.92
N GLY A 153 27.12 19.64 34.23
CA GLY A 153 26.52 18.52 34.95
C GLY A 153 25.13 18.15 34.44
N LEU A 154 24.30 19.15 34.10
CA LEU A 154 22.99 18.95 33.47
C LEU A 154 23.12 18.38 32.07
N THR A 155 24.09 18.85 31.28
CA THR A 155 24.30 18.33 29.92
C THR A 155 24.76 16.87 29.97
N MET A 156 25.74 16.57 30.82
CA MET A 156 26.28 15.23 31.06
C MET A 156 25.24 14.31 31.70
N GLY A 157 24.42 14.84 32.62
CA GLY A 157 23.33 14.13 33.29
C GLY A 157 22.16 13.84 32.36
N LEU A 158 21.75 14.80 31.53
CA LEU A 158 20.76 14.59 30.47
C LEU A 158 21.25 13.56 29.47
N TRP A 159 22.52 13.61 29.09
CA TRP A 159 23.13 12.60 28.23
C TRP A 159 23.13 11.21 28.88
N TYR A 160 23.52 11.11 30.16
CA TYR A 160 23.54 9.86 30.90
C TYR A 160 22.13 9.26 31.08
N ILE A 161 21.13 10.10 31.39
CA ILE A 161 19.72 9.69 31.52
C ILE A 161 19.15 9.31 30.15
N TYR A 162 19.45 10.07 29.10
CA TYR A 162 18.96 9.79 27.75
C TYR A 162 19.59 8.50 27.19
N SER A 163 20.90 8.30 27.37
CA SER A 163 21.59 7.06 27.01
C SER A 163 20.98 5.87 27.74
N ARG A 164 20.78 5.98 29.05
CA ARG A 164 20.24 4.90 29.89
C ARG A 164 18.77 4.58 29.60
N ARG A 165 17.95 5.59 29.28
CA ARG A 165 16.54 5.38 28.87
C ARG A 165 16.39 4.83 27.45
N HIS A 166 17.34 5.10 26.57
CA HIS A 166 17.32 4.52 25.22
C HIS A 166 17.89 3.10 25.17
N GLU A 167 18.62 2.65 26.19
CA GLU A 167 19.04 1.25 26.36
C GLU A 167 17.87 0.36 26.83
N GLU A 168 16.90 0.89 27.58
CA GLU A 168 15.76 0.09 28.06
C GLU A 168 14.54 0.13 27.12
N GLY A 169 14.47 1.10 26.19
CA GLY A 169 13.30 1.29 25.31
C GLY A 169 13.41 0.71 23.89
N SER A 170 14.60 0.32 23.42
CA SER A 170 14.76 -0.23 22.05
C SER A 170 14.64 -1.75 21.94
N ASP A 171 14.59 -2.47 23.06
CA ASP A 171 14.42 -3.93 23.08
C ASP A 171 12.96 -4.39 23.27
N ALA A 172 12.02 -3.48 23.57
CA ALA A 172 10.60 -3.82 23.76
C ALA A 172 9.73 -3.69 22.50
N ASN A 173 10.27 -3.19 21.38
CA ASN A 173 9.57 -3.13 20.09
C ASN A 173 10.33 -3.83 18.96
N GLY A 174 11.11 -4.87 19.32
CA GLY A 174 11.56 -5.87 18.38
C GLY A 174 10.44 -6.87 18.18
N VAL A 175 9.57 -6.60 17.20
CA VAL A 175 8.58 -7.58 16.71
C VAL A 175 9.28 -8.93 16.53
N PRO A 176 8.82 -10.03 17.15
CA PRO A 176 9.42 -11.33 16.96
C PRO A 176 9.21 -11.78 15.50
N GLN A 177 10.20 -11.55 14.64
CA GLN A 177 10.31 -12.24 13.35
C GLN A 177 10.78 -13.68 13.61
N LYS A 178 9.85 -14.48 14.10
CA LYS A 178 9.90 -15.94 14.09
C LYS A 178 8.55 -16.40 13.54
N LEU A 179 8.40 -16.42 12.22
CA LEU A 179 7.36 -17.23 11.61
C LEU A 179 7.80 -17.74 10.24
N GLY A 180 7.79 -19.06 10.11
CA GLY A 180 7.71 -19.75 8.82
C GLY A 180 9.03 -20.03 8.12
N LYS A 181 9.90 -20.84 8.72
CA LYS A 181 10.69 -21.80 7.93
C LYS A 181 9.94 -23.12 7.97
N GLU A 182 9.07 -23.35 6.98
CA GLU A 182 8.66 -24.66 6.48
C GLU A 182 8.59 -24.59 4.96
#